data_AF-A0A2A5JTL8-F1
#
_entry.id   AF-A0A2A5JTL8-F1
#
_cell.length_a   1.000
_cell.length_b   1.000
_cell.length_c   1.000
_cell.angle_alpha   90.00
_cell.angle_beta   90.00
_cell.angle_gamma   90.00
#
_symmetry.space_group_name_H-M   'P 1'
#
loop_
_entity.id
_entity.type
_entity.pdbx_description
1 polymer ?
#
loop_
_entity_poly.entity_id
_entity_poly.type
_entity_poly.pdbx_seq_one_letter_code
_entity_poly.pdbx_strand_id
1 'polypeptide(L)'
;MKHLYSLVSLLCIIGTTGCSSESTTSNVIKTEGIWADIRLTANGERSRVVTEFNLNSSTGANIILSDGDQVQATVGEEFKVLEMDKDFLDIDYQGYFSQTTQGTEFKLELIREKENQKLTASVFLPATVTLYSPVLSSFRKDERIIVEWKPEINPDTSLILDFTSTCTTKSGGISTFSHQAELDDNSGQFTLLLGSVDGFNDEDLDKSKACSSYVTLSRMQEGTVDNRFKSGSKIYAIQQTKSEELKVTLN
;
A
#
# COMPACT_ATOMS: atom_id res chain seq x y z
N MET A 1 -13.84 -65.32 -30.29
CA MET A 1 -12.81 -64.56 -29.54
C MET A 1 -13.06 -63.09 -29.82
N LYS A 2 -13.79 -62.33 -28.96
CA LYS A 2 -13.27 -61.41 -27.91
C LYS A 2 -12.02 -60.65 -28.40
N HIS A 3 -11.99 -59.33 -28.60
CA HIS A 3 -12.19 -58.17 -27.68
C HIS A 3 -12.56 -56.93 -28.56
N LEU A 4 -13.51 -56.02 -28.32
CA LEU A 4 -13.86 -55.11 -27.20
C LEU A 4 -12.70 -54.28 -26.62
N TYR A 5 -12.48 -53.05 -27.13
CA TYR A 5 -11.91 -51.88 -26.43
C TYR A 5 -12.32 -50.61 -27.22
N SER A 6 -13.39 -49.90 -26.84
CA SER A 6 -13.50 -48.87 -25.80
C SER A 6 -12.80 -47.55 -26.17
N LEU A 7 -13.62 -46.58 -26.60
CA LEU A 7 -13.32 -45.15 -26.60
C LEU A 7 -12.85 -44.73 -25.20
N VAL A 8 -11.76 -43.98 -25.12
CA VAL A 8 -11.53 -42.98 -24.07
C VAL A 8 -10.91 -41.76 -24.73
N SER A 9 -11.75 -40.83 -25.15
CA SER A 9 -11.33 -39.45 -25.43
C SER A 9 -10.97 -38.80 -24.10
N LEU A 10 -9.67 -38.59 -23.88
CA LEU A 10 -9.17 -37.84 -22.74
C LEU A 10 -9.33 -36.35 -23.05
N LEU A 11 -10.48 -35.79 -22.66
CA LEU A 11 -10.77 -34.36 -22.71
C LEU A 11 -10.02 -33.69 -21.54
N CYS A 12 -8.80 -33.21 -21.80
CA CYS A 12 -8.11 -32.33 -20.87
C CYS A 12 -8.85 -30.98 -20.80
N ILE A 13 -9.67 -30.82 -19.76
CA ILE A 13 -10.20 -29.52 -19.35
C ILE A 13 -9.02 -28.74 -18.76
N ILE A 14 -8.38 -27.92 -19.57
CA ILE A 14 -7.47 -26.88 -19.10
C ILE A 14 -8.37 -25.83 -18.43
N GLY A 15 -8.52 -25.94 -17.11
CA GLY A 15 -9.10 -24.88 -16.30
C GLY A 15 -8.17 -23.68 -16.34
N THR A 16 -8.38 -22.79 -17.31
CA THR A 16 -7.80 -21.45 -17.28
C THR A 16 -8.47 -20.71 -16.13
N THR A 17 -7.83 -20.71 -14.96
CA THR A 17 -8.05 -19.65 -13.98
C THR A 17 -7.56 -18.37 -14.62
N GLY A 18 -8.45 -17.73 -15.39
CA GLY A 18 -8.20 -16.41 -15.92
C GLY A 18 -8.12 -15.45 -14.73
N CYS A 19 -6.90 -15.10 -14.33
CA CYS A 19 -6.64 -13.76 -13.85
C CYS A 19 -6.95 -12.82 -15.03
N SER A 20 -8.23 -12.53 -15.26
CA SER A 20 -8.59 -11.48 -16.21
C SER A 20 -8.23 -10.16 -15.55
N SER A 21 -7.18 -9.52 -16.05
CA SER A 21 -6.90 -8.10 -15.81
C SER A 21 -7.95 -7.18 -16.44
N GLU A 22 -8.98 -7.74 -17.08
CA GLU A 22 -10.12 -6.99 -17.58
C GLU A 22 -11.00 -6.57 -16.41
N SER A 23 -11.13 -5.26 -16.21
CA SER A 23 -12.04 -4.66 -15.24
C SER A 23 -13.50 -5.07 -15.49
N THR A 24 -14.30 -5.12 -14.43
CA THR A 24 -15.76 -5.32 -14.48
C THR A 24 -16.50 -4.07 -13.98
N THR A 25 -17.84 -4.09 -14.01
CA THR A 25 -18.67 -2.97 -13.59
C THR A 25 -19.54 -3.33 -12.38
N SER A 26 -19.72 -2.38 -11.47
CA SER A 26 -20.39 -2.60 -10.18
C SER A 26 -21.85 -3.02 -10.32
N ASN A 27 -22.55 -2.67 -11.41
CA ASN A 27 -23.96 -2.98 -11.66
C ASN A 27 -24.29 -4.47 -11.87
N VAL A 28 -23.29 -5.30 -12.22
CA VAL A 28 -23.42 -6.75 -12.43
C VAL A 28 -22.83 -7.58 -11.28
N ILE A 29 -22.20 -6.92 -10.32
CA ILE A 29 -21.63 -7.53 -9.12
C ILE A 29 -22.59 -7.30 -7.95
N LYS A 30 -22.77 -8.30 -7.09
CA LYS A 30 -23.48 -8.11 -5.81
C LYS A 30 -22.53 -7.52 -4.78
N THR A 31 -23.05 -6.75 -3.83
CA THR A 31 -22.26 -6.17 -2.73
C THR A 31 -21.32 -7.18 -2.03
N GLU A 32 -21.79 -8.40 -1.75
CA GLU A 32 -21.00 -9.46 -1.10
C GLU A 32 -19.78 -9.96 -1.91
N GLY A 33 -19.72 -9.62 -3.20
CA GLY A 33 -18.60 -9.91 -4.09
C GLY A 33 -17.56 -8.78 -4.18
N ILE A 34 -17.81 -7.63 -3.54
CA ILE A 34 -16.92 -6.47 -3.58
C ILE A 34 -15.89 -6.60 -2.45
N TRP A 35 -14.64 -6.82 -2.81
CA TRP A 35 -13.50 -6.69 -1.91
C TRP A 35 -12.97 -5.25 -1.98
N ALA A 36 -12.66 -4.64 -0.83
CA ALA A 36 -12.19 -3.27 -0.75
C ALA A 36 -10.81 -3.16 -0.06
N ASP A 37 -9.86 -2.45 -0.68
CA ASP A 37 -8.64 -1.94 -0.04
C ASP A 37 -8.77 -0.43 0.11
N ILE A 38 -8.88 0.05 1.34
CA ILE A 38 -9.04 1.47 1.61
C ILE A 38 -7.80 1.95 2.36
N ARG A 39 -7.04 2.83 1.72
CA ARG A 39 -5.80 3.38 2.25
C ARG A 39 -5.95 4.88 2.48
N LEU A 40 -5.77 5.28 3.73
CA LEU A 40 -5.57 6.68 4.09
C LEU A 40 -4.08 6.92 4.36
N THR A 41 -3.47 7.93 3.74
CA THR A 41 -2.08 8.30 3.99
C THR A 41 -1.96 9.79 4.26
N ALA A 42 -1.35 10.14 5.39
CA ALA A 42 -1.05 11.51 5.80
C ALA A 42 0.46 11.72 5.88
N ASN A 43 0.94 12.89 5.45
CA ASN A 43 2.36 13.27 5.45
C ASN A 43 2.63 14.56 6.27
N GLY A 44 1.67 14.96 7.12
CA GLY A 44 1.72 16.22 7.87
C GLY A 44 1.12 17.43 7.15
N GLU A 45 1.17 17.48 5.81
CA GLU A 45 0.60 18.59 5.02
C GLU A 45 -0.83 18.30 4.55
N ARG A 46 -1.06 17.09 4.04
CA ARG A 46 -2.36 16.64 3.54
C ARG A 46 -2.55 15.16 3.80
N SER A 47 -3.81 14.75 3.73
CA SER A 47 -4.23 13.35 3.72
C SER A 47 -4.73 12.98 2.33
N ARG A 48 -4.36 11.80 1.85
CA ARG A 48 -4.89 11.18 0.62
C ARG A 48 -5.66 9.92 1.02
N VAL A 49 -6.91 9.84 0.62
CA VAL A 49 -7.71 8.61 0.65
C VAL A 49 -7.62 8.00 -0.73
N VAL A 50 -7.33 6.70 -0.80
CA VAL A 50 -7.39 5.87 -2.00
C VAL A 50 -8.23 4.66 -1.66
N THR A 51 -9.15 4.27 -2.55
CA THR A 51 -9.89 3.02 -2.42
C THR A 51 -9.84 2.26 -3.72
N GLU A 52 -9.56 0.97 -3.62
CA GLU A 52 -9.60 0.02 -4.71
C GLU A 52 -10.73 -0.97 -4.45
N PHE A 53 -11.49 -1.32 -5.49
CA PHE A 53 -12.54 -2.33 -5.41
C PHE A 53 -12.25 -3.46 -6.37
N ASN A 54 -12.18 -4.69 -5.85
CA ASN A 54 -11.87 -5.88 -6.63
C ASN A 54 -12.94 -6.96 -6.48
N LEU A 55 -13.09 -7.78 -7.52
CA LEU A 55 -14.00 -8.91 -7.50
C LEU A 55 -13.45 -10.03 -6.61
N ASN A 56 -14.15 -10.33 -5.51
CA ASN A 56 -13.92 -11.45 -4.59
C ASN A 56 -12.59 -11.48 -3.79
N SER A 57 -11.53 -10.79 -4.19
CA SER A 57 -10.22 -10.84 -3.52
C SER A 57 -9.30 -9.69 -3.95
N SER A 58 -8.16 -9.52 -3.29
CA SER A 58 -7.14 -8.51 -3.60
C SER A 58 -6.50 -8.64 -4.97
N THR A 59 -6.61 -9.80 -5.63
CA THR A 59 -6.10 -10.04 -6.99
C THR A 59 -7.22 -10.26 -8.00
N GLY A 60 -8.45 -9.89 -7.62
CA GLY A 60 -9.62 -9.96 -8.51
C GLY A 60 -9.58 -8.86 -9.57
N ALA A 61 -10.46 -8.98 -10.57
CA ALA A 61 -10.67 -7.90 -11.54
C ALA A 61 -11.12 -6.62 -10.83
N ASN A 62 -10.54 -5.47 -11.19
CA ASN A 62 -10.97 -4.17 -10.67
C ASN A 62 -12.43 -3.89 -11.04
N ILE A 63 -13.17 -3.27 -10.13
CA ILE A 63 -14.57 -2.93 -10.27
C ILE A 63 -14.71 -1.44 -10.53
N ILE A 64 -15.22 -1.11 -11.71
CA ILE A 64 -15.61 0.24 -12.10
C ILE A 64 -17.03 0.51 -11.58
N LEU A 65 -17.18 1.52 -10.72
CA LEU A 65 -18.48 2.01 -10.28
C LEU A 65 -19.31 2.47 -11.48
N SER A 66 -20.52 1.92 -11.58
CA SER A 66 -21.50 2.24 -12.61
C SER A 66 -22.31 3.47 -12.24
N ASP A 67 -23.06 4.02 -13.19
CA ASP A 67 -23.98 5.15 -12.96
C ASP A 67 -24.84 4.92 -11.70
N GLY A 68 -24.78 5.89 -10.79
CA GLY A 68 -25.50 5.86 -9.50
C GLY A 68 -24.70 5.30 -8.32
N ASP A 69 -23.72 4.44 -8.58
CA ASP A 69 -22.80 4.00 -7.55
C ASP A 69 -21.70 5.06 -7.35
N GLN A 70 -21.40 5.39 -6.10
CA GLN A 70 -20.32 6.32 -5.78
C GLN A 70 -19.63 5.92 -4.49
N VAL A 71 -18.37 6.31 -4.37
CA VAL A 71 -17.64 6.24 -3.11
C VAL A 71 -17.27 7.63 -2.64
N GLN A 72 -17.44 7.85 -1.34
CA GLN A 72 -17.24 9.14 -0.72
C GLN A 72 -16.49 8.99 0.61
N ALA A 73 -15.76 10.03 0.99
CA ALA A 73 -15.09 10.13 2.28
C ALA A 73 -15.57 11.36 3.06
N THR A 74 -15.68 11.20 4.38
CA THR A 74 -16.08 12.22 5.35
C THR A 74 -15.06 12.35 6.45
N VAL A 75 -14.68 13.58 6.77
CA VAL A 75 -13.71 13.93 7.81
C VAL A 75 -14.20 15.17 8.56
N GLY A 76 -14.65 14.99 9.80
CA GLY A 76 -15.36 16.06 10.52
C GLY A 76 -16.59 16.52 9.73
N GLU A 77 -16.61 17.79 9.33
CA GLU A 77 -17.67 18.38 8.51
C GLU A 77 -17.36 18.36 7.00
N GLU A 78 -16.13 17.99 6.60
CA GLU A 78 -15.73 17.95 5.20
C GLU A 78 -16.20 16.65 4.54
N PHE A 79 -16.70 16.79 3.31
CA PHE A 79 -17.28 15.71 2.53
C PHE A 79 -16.79 15.77 1.09
N LYS A 80 -16.31 14.64 0.55
CA LYS A 80 -15.87 14.53 -0.85
C LYS A 80 -16.29 13.21 -1.47
N VAL A 81 -16.86 13.26 -2.67
CA VAL A 81 -16.94 12.11 -3.58
C VAL A 81 -15.55 11.88 -4.13
N LEU A 82 -15.06 10.64 -4.08
CA LEU A 82 -13.74 10.32 -4.58
C LEU A 82 -13.77 10.21 -6.11
N GLU A 83 -12.73 10.71 -6.75
CA GLU A 83 -12.60 10.71 -8.20
C GLU A 83 -11.87 9.45 -8.65
N MET A 84 -12.33 8.84 -9.74
CA MET A 84 -11.64 7.70 -10.33
C MET A 84 -10.27 8.12 -10.85
N ASP A 85 -9.24 7.39 -10.44
CA ASP A 85 -7.90 7.44 -11.03
C ASP A 85 -7.70 6.14 -11.81
N LYS A 86 -7.35 6.25 -13.09
CA LYS A 86 -7.23 5.09 -13.97
C LYS A 86 -5.88 5.08 -14.67
N ASP A 87 -5.07 4.10 -14.31
CA ASP A 87 -3.86 3.72 -15.02
C ASP A 87 -4.07 2.40 -15.79
N PHE A 88 -3.15 2.05 -16.68
CA PHE A 88 -3.28 0.88 -17.56
C PHE A 88 -3.46 -0.46 -16.80
N LEU A 89 -3.06 -0.51 -15.52
CA LEU A 89 -3.02 -1.72 -14.69
C LEU A 89 -3.82 -1.61 -13.39
N ASP A 90 -4.37 -0.44 -13.05
CA ASP A 90 -5.00 -0.21 -11.75
C ASP A 90 -6.16 0.80 -11.89
N ILE A 91 -7.25 0.55 -11.18
CA ILE A 91 -8.41 1.43 -11.10
C ILE A 91 -8.69 1.67 -9.62
N ASP A 92 -8.41 2.89 -9.18
CA ASP A 92 -8.70 3.33 -7.83
C ASP A 92 -9.59 4.58 -7.83
N TYR A 93 -10.07 4.94 -6.64
CA TYR A 93 -10.78 6.18 -6.41
C TYR A 93 -10.09 6.96 -5.30
N GLN A 94 -9.84 8.24 -5.54
CA GLN A 94 -9.03 9.04 -4.63
C GLN A 94 -9.62 10.40 -4.28
N GLY A 95 -9.17 10.92 -3.15
CA GLY A 95 -9.51 12.26 -2.67
C GLY A 95 -8.46 12.78 -1.70
N TYR A 96 -8.34 14.11 -1.64
CA TYR A 96 -7.37 14.79 -0.79
C TYR A 96 -8.07 15.63 0.27
N PHE A 97 -7.56 15.60 1.49
CA PHE A 97 -8.08 16.27 2.67
C PHE A 97 -6.97 17.08 3.34
N SER A 98 -7.32 18.17 3.99
CA SER A 98 -6.34 19.01 4.71
C SER A 98 -6.02 18.48 6.11
N GLN A 99 -6.86 17.60 6.64
CA GLN A 99 -6.77 17.09 8.01
C GLN A 99 -5.69 16.02 8.10
N THR A 100 -4.69 16.26 8.94
CA THR A 100 -3.56 15.34 9.19
C THR A 100 -3.35 15.03 10.67
N THR A 101 -4.20 15.57 11.54
CA THR A 101 -4.08 15.44 12.99
C THR A 101 -4.34 14.01 13.46
N GLN A 102 -3.51 13.51 14.37
CA GLN A 102 -3.74 12.26 15.08
C GLN A 102 -5.16 12.17 15.66
N GLY A 103 -5.76 10.98 15.60
CA GLY A 103 -7.08 10.70 16.15
C GLY A 103 -8.23 11.28 15.32
N THR A 104 -7.95 11.88 14.16
CA THR A 104 -9.00 12.27 13.22
C THR A 104 -9.64 11.01 12.63
N GLU A 105 -10.96 10.90 12.75
CA GLU A 105 -11.73 9.82 12.12
C GLU A 105 -11.98 10.14 10.64
N PHE A 106 -11.66 9.19 9.78
CA PHE A 106 -12.08 9.18 8.38
C PHE A 106 -13.15 8.11 8.21
N LYS A 107 -14.28 8.48 7.60
CA LYS A 107 -15.34 7.55 7.21
C LYS A 107 -15.39 7.47 5.70
N LEU A 108 -15.40 6.26 5.16
CA LEU A 108 -15.67 5.99 3.76
C LEU A 108 -17.08 5.41 3.65
N GLU A 109 -17.83 5.83 2.64
CA GLU A 109 -19.12 5.23 2.30
C GLU A 109 -19.14 4.83 0.83
N LEU A 110 -19.39 3.55 0.55
CA LEU A 110 -19.76 3.07 -0.78
C LEU A 110 -21.29 3.08 -0.88
N ILE A 111 -21.83 3.91 -1.76
CA ILE A 111 -23.25 4.02 -2.05
C ILE A 111 -23.55 3.20 -3.31
N ARG A 112 -24.53 2.33 -3.19
CA ARG A 112 -24.98 1.38 -4.21
C ARG A 112 -26.42 1.71 -4.56
N GLU A 113 -26.66 2.60 -5.52
CA GLU A 113 -28.00 3.16 -5.79
C GLU A 113 -28.99 2.05 -6.18
N LYS A 114 -28.58 1.16 -7.10
CA LYS A 114 -29.41 0.05 -7.59
C LYS A 114 -29.86 -0.90 -6.47
N GLU A 115 -29.02 -1.09 -5.45
CA GLU A 115 -29.33 -1.95 -4.30
C GLU A 115 -29.94 -1.19 -3.12
N ASN A 116 -30.07 0.15 -3.20
CA ASN A 116 -30.41 1.03 -2.09
C ASN A 116 -29.59 0.71 -0.83
N GLN A 117 -28.28 0.49 -1.03
CA GLN A 117 -27.35 0.13 0.03
C GLN A 117 -26.29 1.21 0.20
N LYS A 118 -25.86 1.34 1.45
CA LYS A 118 -24.69 2.12 1.83
C LYS A 118 -23.83 1.23 2.72
N LEU A 119 -22.58 1.03 2.34
CA LEU A 119 -21.58 0.32 3.11
C LEU A 119 -20.59 1.32 3.68
N THR A 120 -20.14 1.10 4.90
CA THR A 120 -19.29 2.05 5.62
C THR A 120 -17.97 1.42 6.02
N ALA A 121 -16.88 2.19 5.95
CA ALA A 121 -15.63 1.85 6.62
C ALA A 121 -15.16 3.07 7.42
N SER A 122 -14.46 2.85 8.52
CA SER A 122 -13.88 3.95 9.31
C SER A 122 -12.51 3.60 9.86
N VAL A 123 -11.66 4.62 9.97
CA VAL A 123 -10.33 4.49 10.55
C VAL A 123 -9.92 5.80 11.22
N PHE A 124 -9.09 5.71 12.24
CA PHE A 124 -8.48 6.87 12.88
C PHE A 124 -7.06 7.07 12.36
N LEU A 125 -6.67 8.32 12.08
CA LEU A 125 -5.27 8.63 11.83
C LEU A 125 -4.43 8.29 13.06
N PRO A 126 -3.35 7.48 12.93
CA PRO A 126 -2.44 7.23 14.03
C PRO A 126 -1.66 8.51 14.41
N ALA A 127 -0.82 8.41 15.43
CA ALA A 127 0.11 9.47 15.80
C ALA A 127 1.07 9.79 14.65
N THR A 128 1.35 11.08 14.42
CA THR A 128 2.35 11.50 13.44
C THR A 128 3.73 10.94 13.81
N VAL A 129 4.47 10.48 12.80
CA VAL A 129 5.85 10.04 13.01
C VAL A 129 6.77 11.26 13.01
N THR A 130 7.49 11.45 14.12
CA THR A 130 8.57 12.44 14.20
C THR A 130 9.90 11.72 14.06
N LEU A 131 10.62 11.96 12.97
CA LEU A 131 11.93 11.38 12.69
C LEU A 131 13.04 12.34 13.13
N TYR A 132 13.96 11.86 13.96
CA TYR A 132 15.10 12.64 14.46
C TYR A 132 16.41 12.31 13.75
N SER A 133 16.58 11.07 13.30
CA SER A 133 17.79 10.58 12.61
C SER A 133 17.37 9.64 11.47
N PRO A 134 18.07 9.61 10.32
CA PRO A 134 19.44 10.11 10.07
C PRO A 134 19.58 11.62 9.95
N VAL A 135 20.59 12.18 10.63
CA VAL A 135 21.02 13.59 10.48
C VAL A 135 22.20 13.76 9.51
N LEU A 136 22.98 12.71 9.28
CA LEU A 136 24.07 12.72 8.31
C LEU A 136 23.52 12.48 6.91
N SER A 137 24.12 13.13 5.91
CA SER A 137 23.72 13.03 4.51
C SER A 137 24.52 12.02 3.69
N SER A 138 25.55 11.38 4.26
CA SER A 138 26.40 10.43 3.54
C SER A 138 26.88 9.29 4.42
N PHE A 139 26.90 8.08 3.86
CA PHE A 139 27.33 6.85 4.52
C PHE A 139 28.10 5.96 3.53
N ARG A 140 28.95 5.06 4.05
CA ARG A 140 29.54 3.96 3.27
C ARG A 140 28.69 2.70 3.42
N LYS A 141 28.71 1.81 2.43
CA LYS A 141 27.88 0.59 2.45
C LYS A 141 28.13 -0.36 3.62
N ASP A 142 29.30 -0.28 4.26
CA ASP A 142 29.68 -1.08 5.43
C ASP A 142 29.32 -0.41 6.76
N GLU A 143 28.79 0.82 6.72
CA GLU A 143 28.37 1.56 7.90
C GLU A 143 26.96 1.18 8.36
N ARG A 144 26.62 1.71 9.53
CA ARG A 144 25.29 1.58 10.13
C ARG A 144 24.60 2.94 10.11
N ILE A 145 23.30 2.94 9.85
CA ILE A 145 22.44 4.11 10.03
C ILE A 145 21.65 3.90 11.33
N ILE A 146 21.76 4.87 12.24
CA ILE A 146 20.88 4.92 13.41
C ILE A 146 19.65 5.72 12.99
N VAL A 147 18.49 5.07 13.03
CA VAL A 147 17.20 5.69 12.79
C VAL A 147 16.55 5.92 14.14
N GLU A 148 16.18 7.17 14.44
CA GLU A 148 15.61 7.56 15.73
C GLU A 148 14.31 8.31 15.50
N TRP A 149 13.30 8.03 16.31
CA TRP A 149 11.98 8.64 16.21
C TRP A 149 11.38 8.89 17.59
N LYS A 150 10.32 9.70 17.64
CA LYS A 150 9.50 9.84 18.84
C LYS A 150 8.68 8.57 19.06
N PRO A 151 8.93 7.78 20.14
CA PRO A 151 8.16 6.59 20.44
C PRO A 151 6.70 6.93 20.69
N GLU A 152 5.80 6.02 20.35
CA GLU A 152 4.40 6.08 20.77
C GLU A 152 3.92 4.74 21.31
N ILE A 153 3.20 4.78 22.44
CA ILE A 153 2.64 3.59 23.09
C ILE A 153 1.20 3.44 22.65
N ASN A 154 0.97 2.72 21.56
CA ASN A 154 -0.36 2.35 21.11
C ASN A 154 -0.35 0.90 20.57
N PRO A 155 -0.98 -0.07 21.25
CA PRO A 155 -0.98 -1.47 20.83
C PRO A 155 -1.75 -1.72 19.53
N ASP A 156 -2.59 -0.78 19.11
CA ASP A 156 -3.39 -0.88 17.88
C ASP A 156 -2.64 -0.34 16.66
N THR A 157 -1.35 -0.01 16.80
CA THR A 157 -0.53 0.51 15.71
C THR A 157 0.73 -0.32 15.48
N SER A 158 1.15 -0.39 14.21
CA SER A 158 2.43 -0.96 13.80
C SER A 158 3.35 0.14 13.26
N LEU A 159 4.64 0.07 13.55
CA LEU A 159 5.64 0.95 12.96
C LEU A 159 6.48 0.18 11.94
N ILE A 160 6.56 0.71 10.72
CA ILE A 160 7.27 0.10 9.61
C ILE A 160 8.35 1.06 9.14
N LEU A 161 9.57 0.54 8.98
CA LEU A 161 10.67 1.20 8.30
C LEU A 161 10.78 0.68 6.88
N ASP A 162 10.91 1.61 5.93
CA ASP A 162 11.34 1.34 4.56
C ASP A 162 12.62 2.14 4.28
N PHE A 163 13.70 1.44 3.96
CA PHE A 163 14.90 2.03 3.39
C PHE A 163 14.90 1.79 1.89
N THR A 164 14.73 2.84 1.10
CA THR A 164 14.79 2.75 -0.36
C THR A 164 16.10 3.34 -0.85
N SER A 165 16.77 2.67 -1.79
CA SER A 165 17.97 3.17 -2.46
C SER A 165 17.87 3.08 -3.98
N THR A 166 18.34 4.11 -4.65
CA THR A 166 18.41 4.22 -6.11
C THR A 166 19.87 4.43 -6.53
N CYS A 167 20.38 3.49 -7.30
CA CYS A 167 21.77 3.43 -7.73
C CYS A 167 21.88 3.49 -9.26
N THR A 168 22.99 4.00 -9.77
CA THR A 168 23.33 3.90 -11.19
C THR A 168 23.97 2.55 -11.48
N THR A 169 23.59 1.91 -12.59
CA THR A 169 24.22 0.68 -13.10
C THR A 169 25.43 1.02 -13.98
N LYS A 170 26.31 0.05 -14.22
CA LYS A 170 27.49 0.20 -15.09
C LYS A 170 27.14 0.60 -16.53
N SER A 171 25.94 0.24 -17.01
CA SER A 171 25.42 0.62 -18.34
C SER A 171 24.85 2.05 -18.38
N GLY A 172 24.80 2.75 -17.24
CA GLY A 172 24.19 4.07 -17.10
C GLY A 172 22.69 4.06 -16.82
N GLY A 173 22.06 2.88 -16.68
CA GLY A 173 20.67 2.74 -16.23
C GLY A 173 20.51 2.94 -14.72
N ILE A 174 19.28 2.78 -14.23
CA ILE A 174 18.92 2.94 -12.80
C ILE A 174 18.49 1.58 -12.23
N SER A 175 18.97 1.27 -11.02
CA SER A 175 18.50 0.15 -10.21
C SER A 175 17.96 0.69 -8.88
N THR A 176 16.77 0.27 -8.49
CA THR A 176 16.11 0.66 -7.24
C THR A 176 15.75 -0.58 -6.44
N PHE A 177 16.03 -0.55 -5.15
CA PHE A 177 15.68 -1.61 -4.21
C PHE A 177 15.30 -1.01 -2.87
N SER A 178 14.56 -1.79 -2.07
CA SER A 178 14.18 -1.41 -0.72
C SER A 178 14.48 -2.51 0.29
N HIS A 179 14.60 -2.10 1.55
CA HIS A 179 14.67 -2.96 2.72
C HIS A 179 13.56 -2.53 3.69
N GLN A 180 12.73 -3.48 4.10
CA GLN A 180 11.62 -3.23 5.00
C GLN A 180 11.84 -3.95 6.33
N ALA A 181 11.49 -3.29 7.44
CA ALA A 181 11.47 -3.88 8.77
C ALA A 181 10.24 -3.40 9.56
N GLU A 182 9.56 -4.33 10.23
CA GLU A 182 8.59 -3.99 11.27
C GLU A 182 9.34 -3.73 12.58
N LEU A 183 8.98 -2.64 13.27
CA LEU A 183 9.69 -2.12 14.42
C LEU A 183 8.79 -2.10 15.66
N ASP A 184 9.39 -2.30 16.83
CA ASP A 184 8.74 -1.94 18.10
C ASP A 184 8.81 -0.43 18.28
N ASP A 185 7.67 0.25 18.16
CA ASP A 185 7.57 1.71 18.26
C ASP A 185 8.09 2.23 19.61
N ASN A 186 7.96 1.44 20.68
CA ASN A 186 8.40 1.80 22.03
C ASN A 186 9.93 1.95 22.14
N SER A 187 10.68 1.34 21.22
CA SER A 187 12.14 1.38 21.25
C SER A 187 12.70 2.77 20.94
N GLY A 188 12.01 3.57 20.11
CA GLY A 188 12.46 4.90 19.66
C GLY A 188 13.68 4.91 18.75
N GLN A 189 14.28 3.75 18.48
CA GLN A 189 15.49 3.65 17.68
C GLN A 189 15.64 2.29 17.00
N PHE A 190 16.25 2.30 15.83
CA PHE A 190 16.61 1.11 15.07
C PHE A 190 17.98 1.31 14.43
N THR A 191 18.80 0.25 14.40
CA THR A 191 20.09 0.27 13.72
C THR A 191 19.98 -0.50 12.42
N LEU A 192 19.97 0.23 11.30
CA LEU A 192 20.04 -0.35 9.96
C LEU A 192 21.50 -0.63 9.60
N LEU A 193 21.82 -1.89 9.31
CA LEU A 193 23.13 -2.29 8.81
C LEU A 193 23.11 -2.22 7.29
N LEU A 194 23.80 -1.25 6.68
CA LEU A 194 23.77 -1.09 5.22
C LEU A 194 24.37 -2.31 4.49
N GLY A 195 25.34 -2.97 5.12
CA GLY A 195 25.99 -4.15 4.56
C GLY A 195 25.06 -5.36 4.40
N SER A 196 23.90 -5.38 5.08
CA SER A 196 22.89 -6.44 4.97
C SER A 196 21.72 -6.08 4.05
N VAL A 197 21.77 -4.94 3.35
CA VAL A 197 20.74 -4.59 2.36
C VAL A 197 21.09 -5.26 1.03
N ASP A 198 20.29 -6.27 0.64
CA ASP A 198 20.60 -7.20 -0.46
C ASP A 198 20.92 -6.51 -1.80
N GLY A 199 20.35 -5.33 -2.07
CA GLY A 199 20.58 -4.60 -3.32
C GLY A 199 21.95 -3.95 -3.48
N PHE A 200 22.68 -3.65 -2.39
CA PHE A 200 24.00 -3.01 -2.51
C PHE A 200 25.11 -3.95 -3.01
N ASN A 201 24.86 -5.26 -3.02
CA ASN A 201 25.81 -6.27 -3.46
C ASN A 201 25.65 -6.64 -4.95
N ASP A 202 24.70 -6.04 -5.65
CA ASP A 202 24.49 -6.25 -7.08
C ASP A 202 25.75 -5.84 -7.88
N GLU A 203 26.25 -6.79 -8.67
CA GLU A 203 27.47 -6.60 -9.47
C GLU A 203 27.26 -5.61 -10.62
N ASP A 204 26.03 -5.37 -11.06
CA ASP A 204 25.73 -4.44 -12.15
C ASP A 204 25.76 -2.98 -11.72
N LEU A 205 25.89 -2.69 -10.42
CA LEU A 205 25.99 -1.33 -9.90
C LEU A 205 27.33 -0.66 -10.27
N ASP A 206 27.26 0.62 -10.63
CA ASP A 206 28.42 1.48 -10.83
C ASP A 206 28.94 1.94 -9.46
N LYS A 207 29.88 1.18 -8.90
CA LYS A 207 30.44 1.43 -7.56
C LYS A 207 31.20 2.75 -7.43
N SER A 208 31.50 3.44 -8.55
CA SER A 208 32.12 4.76 -8.53
C SER A 208 31.14 5.89 -8.18
N LYS A 209 29.83 5.62 -8.22
CA LYS A 209 28.77 6.58 -7.95
C LYS A 209 28.05 6.23 -6.65
N ALA A 210 27.67 7.26 -5.90
CA ALA A 210 26.86 7.10 -4.71
C ALA A 210 25.39 6.84 -5.09
N CYS A 211 24.71 6.01 -4.32
CA CYS A 211 23.27 5.81 -4.42
C CYS A 211 22.52 6.90 -3.66
N SER A 212 21.37 7.34 -4.20
CA SER A 212 20.42 8.20 -3.51
C SER A 212 19.48 7.32 -2.69
N SER A 213 19.46 7.52 -1.37
CA SER A 213 18.72 6.67 -0.45
C SER A 213 17.90 7.48 0.53
N TYR A 214 16.86 6.87 1.08
CA TYR A 214 15.94 7.50 2.03
C TYR A 214 15.48 6.49 3.06
N VAL A 215 15.26 6.98 4.28
CA VAL A 215 14.53 6.24 5.31
C VAL A 215 13.11 6.81 5.37
N THR A 216 12.11 5.95 5.25
CA THR A 216 10.71 6.29 5.48
C THR A 216 10.23 5.51 6.69
N LEU A 217 9.63 6.21 7.66
CA LEU A 217 8.92 5.59 8.76
C LEU A 217 7.42 5.80 8.57
N SER A 218 6.67 4.70 8.72
CA SER A 218 5.22 4.66 8.55
C SER A 218 4.59 4.06 9.78
N ARG A 219 3.77 4.83 10.48
CA ARG A 219 2.91 4.33 11.55
C ARG A 219 1.54 4.04 10.97
N MET A 220 1.09 2.80 11.12
CA MET A 220 -0.15 2.30 10.55
C MET A 220 -1.15 1.92 11.64
N GLN A 221 -2.43 2.21 11.41
CA GLN A 221 -3.55 1.76 12.23
C GLN A 221 -4.62 1.13 11.35
N GLU A 222 -5.08 -0.06 11.70
CA GLU A 222 -6.23 -0.68 11.04
C GLU A 222 -7.55 -0.06 11.53
N GLY A 223 -8.56 -0.06 10.67
CA GLY A 223 -9.89 0.39 11.01
C GLY A 223 -10.94 -0.71 10.85
N THR A 224 -12.19 -0.30 10.70
CA THR A 224 -13.33 -1.21 10.58
C THR A 224 -13.98 -1.09 9.21
N VAL A 225 -14.43 -2.22 8.67
CA VAL A 225 -15.11 -2.30 7.38
C VAL A 225 -16.44 -3.01 7.58
N ASP A 226 -17.49 -2.54 6.90
CA ASP A 226 -18.81 -3.18 6.89
C ASP A 226 -18.71 -4.66 6.50
N ASN A 227 -19.33 -5.53 7.28
CA ASN A 227 -19.27 -6.98 7.07
C ASN A 227 -19.98 -7.45 5.79
N ARG A 228 -20.73 -6.58 5.11
CA ARG A 228 -21.33 -6.85 3.80
C ARG A 228 -20.31 -6.76 2.66
N PHE A 229 -19.17 -6.10 2.87
CA PHE A 229 -18.04 -6.26 1.97
C PHE A 229 -17.54 -7.70 2.01
N LYS A 230 -16.84 -8.11 0.95
CA LYS A 230 -16.19 -9.41 0.90
C LYS A 230 -15.20 -9.55 2.06
N SER A 231 -15.15 -10.74 2.66
CA SER A 231 -14.16 -11.08 3.69
C SER A 231 -12.73 -10.78 3.21
N GLY A 232 -11.92 -10.22 4.11
CA GLY A 232 -10.57 -9.74 3.81
C GLY A 232 -10.51 -8.30 3.30
N SER A 233 -11.65 -7.64 3.09
CA SER A 233 -11.67 -6.19 2.87
C SER A 233 -11.13 -5.47 4.09
N LYS A 234 -10.44 -4.35 3.86
CA LYS A 234 -9.67 -3.66 4.90
C LYS A 234 -9.69 -2.15 4.68
N ILE A 235 -9.55 -1.44 5.80
CA ILE A 235 -9.23 -0.02 5.83
C ILE A 235 -8.08 0.19 6.81
N TYR A 236 -7.11 1.01 6.43
CA TYR A 236 -6.02 1.40 7.31
C TYR A 236 -5.57 2.83 7.02
N ALA A 237 -5.04 3.46 8.06
CA ALA A 237 -4.50 4.79 8.03
C ALA A 237 -3.00 4.76 8.29
N ILE A 238 -2.25 5.55 7.54
CA ILE A 238 -0.80 5.65 7.62
C ILE A 238 -0.42 7.10 7.88
N GLN A 239 0.34 7.34 8.94
CA GLN A 239 1.15 8.55 9.09
C GLN A 239 2.57 8.20 8.65
N GLN A 240 3.07 8.90 7.65
CA GLN A 240 4.42 8.67 7.13
C GLN A 240 5.28 9.93 7.22
N THR A 241 6.56 9.72 7.47
CA THR A 241 7.59 10.74 7.35
C THR A 241 8.80 10.16 6.67
N LYS A 242 9.53 11.00 5.95
CA LYS A 242 10.67 10.61 5.12
C LYS A 242 11.88 11.46 5.51
N SER A 243 13.04 10.83 5.63
CA SER A 243 14.30 11.53 5.85
C SER A 243 14.64 12.44 4.67
N GLU A 244 15.57 13.36 4.91
CA GLU A 244 16.34 13.96 3.82
C GLU A 244 17.09 12.89 3.02
N GLU A 245 17.54 13.25 1.82
CA GLU A 245 18.31 12.35 0.97
C GLU A 245 19.66 11.97 1.61
N LEU A 246 19.96 10.67 1.58
CA LEU A 246 21.21 10.07 2.04
C LEU A 246 22.01 9.57 0.84
N LYS A 247 23.30 9.86 0.80
CA LYS A 247 24.22 9.31 -0.19
C LYS A 247 24.91 8.08 0.36
N VAL A 248 24.79 6.94 -0.31
CA VAL A 248 25.50 5.71 0.08
C VAL A 248 26.59 5.40 -0.94
N THR A 249 27.86 5.42 -0.52
CA THR A 249 29.00 5.03 -1.37
C THR A 249 29.27 3.52 -1.26
N LEU A 250 29.55 2.89 -2.40
CA LEU A 250 29.70 1.43 -2.49
C LEU A 250 31.15 0.93 -2.36
N ASN A 251 32.11 1.85 -2.26
CA ASN A 251 33.55 1.60 -2.09
C ASN A 251 34.05 1.99 -0.69
#